data_AF-A0A2H6KD14-F1
#
_entry.id   AF-A0A2H6KD14-F1
#
_cell.length_a   1.000
_cell.length_b   1.000
_cell.length_c   1.000
_cell.angle_alpha   90.00
_cell.angle_beta   90.00
_cell.angle_gamma   90.00
#
_symmetry.space_group_name_H-M   'P 1'
#
loop_
_entity.id
_entity.type
_entity.pdbx_description
1 polymer ?
#
loop_
_entity_poly.entity_id
_entity_poly.type
_entity_poly.pdbx_seq_one_letter_code
_entity_poly.pdbx_strand_id
1 'polypeptide(L)'
;MATSLTDAEKAFLGKDNANYQTHTVEFKWEESEQWQHYYSNFFPAPPASKLPKYKRAWYRRVVDPNLPADSTVGDVDPPATSKSSSTTTAAEPAKETPRRTYFTMEMAKEVLVRLELAARLIFLVSTFLLCATRLTRILPVRHFMVSCQRIRSANVPQPLNTASTMSFFLFLIFAILKDHGKPKLSMDYVARVIGDSNILYIAFGAAVFAAPKSLVILAPQVVTCLIGLDKLYKNHHSLMPLILKADIFRNCFKVLDNYVVEMHTMRAIMEVVVLFHMIFGLVLGGWTIINVLLYSNFIKLKLARNDVYLISILRQVHGTAFQVHASRFADGIGRLLAHPSLPPVMRNVYQKAVALLQRFFMPRRP
;
A
#
# COMPACT_ATOMS: atom_id res chain seq x y z
N MET A 1 -20.79 25.31 54.17
CA MET A 1 -22.10 25.98 54.21
C MET A 1 -22.53 26.22 52.77
N ALA A 2 -23.49 25.44 52.27
CA ALA A 2 -24.05 25.65 50.94
C ALA A 2 -25.21 26.66 51.06
N THR A 3 -25.08 27.81 50.43
CA THR A 3 -26.15 28.81 50.33
C THR A 3 -27.22 28.30 49.38
N SER A 4 -28.45 28.17 49.87
CA SER A 4 -29.63 27.83 49.07
C SER A 4 -29.96 28.98 48.12
N LEU A 5 -30.18 28.65 46.83
CA LEU A 5 -30.64 29.59 45.80
C LEU A 5 -31.96 30.27 46.22
N THR A 6 -32.05 31.56 45.90
CA THR A 6 -33.17 32.43 46.23
C THR A 6 -34.39 32.14 45.35
N ASP A 7 -35.59 32.46 45.83
CA ASP A 7 -36.83 32.14 45.12
C ASP A 7 -37.00 32.90 43.78
N ALA A 8 -36.20 33.94 43.54
CA ALA A 8 -36.08 34.60 42.24
C ALA A 8 -35.33 33.73 41.20
N GLU A 9 -34.37 32.91 41.62
CA GLU A 9 -33.62 32.01 40.72
C GLU A 9 -34.42 30.75 40.37
N LYS A 10 -35.33 30.33 41.25
CA LYS A 10 -36.32 29.28 40.95
C LYS A 10 -37.40 29.77 39.98
N ALA A 11 -37.67 31.08 39.92
CA ALA A 11 -38.64 31.67 38.99
C ALA A 11 -38.11 31.80 37.55
N PHE A 12 -36.77 31.81 37.35
CA PHE A 12 -36.17 31.75 36.01
C PHE A 12 -36.20 30.32 35.42
N LEU A 13 -36.23 29.31 36.28
CA LEU A 13 -36.41 27.91 35.91
C LEU A 13 -37.90 27.55 35.97
N GLY A 14 -38.67 28.14 35.06
CA GLY A 14 -40.10 27.89 34.90
C GLY A 14 -40.41 26.39 34.86
N LYS A 15 -41.24 25.96 35.81
CA LYS A 15 -41.90 24.65 35.83
C LYS A 15 -43.09 24.66 34.88
N ASP A 16 -43.30 23.47 34.35
CA ASP A 16 -44.49 22.99 33.65
C ASP A 16 -44.63 23.42 32.19
N ASN A 17 -44.11 22.56 31.30
CA ASN A 17 -45.00 21.95 30.32
C ASN A 17 -44.58 20.52 30.00
N ALA A 18 -45.50 19.62 30.33
CA ALA A 18 -45.52 18.24 29.90
C ALA A 18 -45.60 18.18 28.37
N ASN A 19 -44.48 17.87 27.70
CA ASN A 19 -44.40 17.41 26.31
C ASN A 19 -42.95 16.99 25.96
N TYR A 20 -42.41 16.00 26.66
CA TYR A 20 -41.20 15.29 26.21
C TYR A 20 -41.52 13.82 25.94
N GLN A 21 -42.54 13.60 25.13
CA GLN A 21 -42.55 12.44 24.25
C GLN A 21 -41.96 12.87 22.91
N THR A 22 -40.92 12.14 22.50
CA THR A 22 -40.51 11.92 21.10
C THR A 22 -40.18 13.17 20.26
N HIS A 23 -39.03 13.79 20.55
CA HIS A 23 -38.19 14.31 19.48
C HIS A 23 -36.77 13.78 19.66
N THR A 24 -36.57 12.50 19.35
CA THR A 24 -35.26 12.03 18.90
C THR A 24 -34.98 12.70 17.58
N VAL A 25 -34.41 13.90 17.62
CA VAL A 25 -33.77 14.48 16.43
C VAL A 25 -32.70 13.49 16.03
N GLU A 26 -32.94 12.74 14.96
CA GLU A 26 -31.99 11.77 14.46
C GLU A 26 -30.69 12.50 14.15
N PHE A 27 -29.62 12.13 14.85
CA PHE A 27 -28.32 12.70 14.58
C PHE A 27 -27.88 12.30 13.18
N LYS A 28 -27.71 13.29 12.31
CA LYS A 28 -27.31 13.08 10.92
C LYS A 28 -25.81 12.78 10.84
N TRP A 29 -25.48 11.50 10.97
CA TRP A 29 -24.11 11.00 10.94
C TRP A 29 -23.31 11.44 9.71
N GLU A 30 -23.95 11.51 8.56
CA GLU A 30 -23.27 11.85 7.29
C GLU A 30 -22.85 13.32 7.22
N GLU A 31 -23.56 14.21 7.93
CA GLU A 31 -23.33 15.65 7.93
C GLU A 31 -22.32 16.10 9.01
N SER A 32 -21.92 15.22 9.93
CA SER A 32 -21.00 15.56 11.02
C SER A 32 -19.53 15.39 10.62
N GLU A 33 -18.83 16.50 10.38
CA GLU A 33 -17.39 16.51 10.08
C GLU A 33 -16.53 15.81 11.16
N GLN A 34 -16.88 16.01 12.43
CA GLN A 34 -16.17 15.41 13.56
C GLN A 34 -16.33 13.89 13.61
N TRP A 35 -17.53 13.38 13.27
CA TRP A 35 -17.74 11.94 13.12
C TRP A 35 -16.95 11.39 11.92
N GLN A 36 -16.97 12.07 10.77
CA GLN A 36 -16.22 11.61 9.59
C GLN A 36 -14.71 11.54 9.86
N HIS A 37 -14.16 12.53 10.57
CA HIS A 37 -12.76 12.51 11.00
C HIS A 37 -12.46 11.40 12.02
N TYR A 38 -13.37 11.16 12.98
CA TYR A 38 -13.21 10.05 13.92
C TYR A 38 -13.27 8.68 13.22
N TYR A 39 -14.18 8.53 12.25
CA TYR A 39 -14.39 7.32 11.49
C TYR A 39 -13.20 7.00 10.57
N SER A 40 -12.63 8.01 9.91
CA SER A 40 -11.49 7.84 8.99
C SER A 40 -10.19 7.44 9.70
N ASN A 41 -10.10 7.65 11.02
CA ASN A 41 -8.96 7.25 11.84
C ASN A 41 -9.00 5.79 12.31
N PHE A 42 -10.08 5.04 12.05
CA PHE A 42 -10.07 3.60 12.31
C PHE A 42 -9.32 2.85 11.20
N PHE A 43 -8.16 2.29 11.55
CA PHE A 43 -7.48 1.33 10.68
C PHE A 43 -7.19 0.00 11.43
N PRO A 44 -7.65 -1.15 10.90
CA PRO A 44 -8.51 -1.31 9.71
C PRO A 44 -9.94 -0.80 9.95
N ALA A 45 -10.66 -0.49 8.85
CA ALA A 45 -12.06 -0.05 8.92
C ALA A 45 -12.93 -1.12 9.62
N PRO A 46 -13.76 -0.74 10.61
CA PRO A 46 -14.52 -1.70 11.38
C PRO A 46 -15.62 -2.35 10.51
N PRO A 47 -15.95 -3.64 10.74
CA PRO A 47 -17.06 -4.30 10.05
C PRO A 47 -18.39 -3.62 10.38
N ALA A 48 -19.31 -3.57 9.41
CA ALA A 48 -20.59 -2.85 9.52
C ALA A 48 -21.42 -3.27 10.76
N SER A 49 -21.33 -4.54 11.17
CA SER A 49 -22.01 -5.05 12.38
C SER A 49 -21.53 -4.42 13.69
N LYS A 50 -20.32 -3.85 13.71
CA LYS A 50 -19.76 -3.16 14.89
C LYS A 50 -19.91 -1.64 14.80
N LEU A 51 -20.34 -1.10 13.67
CA LEU A 51 -20.48 0.35 13.44
C LEU A 51 -21.42 1.03 14.46
N PRO A 52 -22.57 0.45 14.85
CA PRO A 52 -23.45 1.07 15.85
C PRO A 52 -22.77 1.24 17.21
N LYS A 53 -21.89 0.31 17.60
CA LYS A 53 -21.12 0.39 18.85
C LYS A 53 -20.16 1.57 18.84
N TYR A 54 -19.47 1.82 17.73
CA TYR A 54 -18.54 2.95 17.60
C TYR A 54 -19.27 4.29 17.51
N LYS A 55 -20.40 4.33 16.79
CA LYS A 55 -21.31 5.48 16.76
C LYS A 55 -21.76 5.87 18.17
N ARG A 56 -22.27 4.90 18.96
CA ARG A 56 -22.67 5.11 20.35
C ARG A 56 -21.53 5.60 21.24
N ALA A 57 -20.37 4.95 21.18
CA ALA A 57 -19.21 5.30 22.00
C ALA A 57 -18.70 6.72 21.70
N TRP A 58 -18.70 7.11 20.42
CA TRP A 58 -18.32 8.46 20.01
C TRP A 58 -19.37 9.49 20.43
N TYR A 59 -20.66 9.23 20.19
CA TYR A 59 -21.75 10.13 20.55
C TYR A 59 -21.77 10.42 22.06
N ARG A 60 -21.53 9.39 22.89
CA ARG A 60 -21.42 9.58 24.33
C ARG A 60 -20.23 10.46 24.72
N ARG A 61 -19.11 10.38 24.01
CA ARG A 61 -17.92 11.16 24.35
C ARG A 61 -17.99 12.61 23.90
N VAL A 62 -18.67 12.87 22.79
CA VAL A 62 -18.56 14.15 22.06
C VAL A 62 -19.86 14.94 22.06
N VAL A 63 -21.02 14.28 22.07
CA VAL A 63 -22.33 14.93 21.94
C VAL A 63 -23.12 14.88 23.23
N ASP A 64 -23.28 13.71 23.85
CA ASP A 64 -24.05 13.54 25.09
C ASP A 64 -23.39 12.55 26.08
N PRO A 65 -22.58 13.04 27.04
CA PRO A 65 -21.95 12.24 28.09
C PRO A 65 -22.92 11.44 28.97
N ASN A 66 -24.18 11.87 29.07
CA ASN A 66 -25.17 11.24 29.94
C ASN A 66 -26.04 10.21 29.19
N LEU A 67 -25.72 9.89 27.93
CA LEU A 67 -26.48 8.94 27.13
C LEU A 67 -26.49 7.53 27.79
N PRO A 68 -27.67 6.97 28.11
CA PRO A 68 -27.78 5.68 28.78
C PRO A 68 -27.13 4.53 27.98
N ALA A 69 -26.72 3.47 28.70
CA ALA A 69 -26.06 2.30 28.12
C ALA A 69 -26.86 1.63 27.01
N ASP A 70 -28.19 1.66 27.14
CA ASP A 70 -29.16 0.96 26.30
C ASP A 70 -29.76 1.84 25.19
N SER A 71 -29.14 2.98 24.90
CA SER A 71 -29.60 3.90 23.85
C SER A 71 -29.50 3.26 22.45
N THR A 72 -30.51 3.51 21.62
CA THR A 72 -30.63 3.07 20.20
C THR A 72 -29.94 4.02 19.21
N VAL A 73 -29.25 5.06 19.70
CA VAL A 73 -28.57 6.04 18.84
C VAL A 73 -27.51 5.37 17.96
N GLY A 74 -27.76 5.29 16.65
CA GLY A 74 -26.84 4.69 15.68
C GLY A 74 -27.21 3.28 15.19
N ASP A 75 -28.31 2.70 15.68
CA ASP A 75 -28.94 1.55 15.04
C ASP A 75 -29.80 2.06 13.85
N VAL A 76 -29.62 1.45 12.68
CA VAL A 76 -30.44 1.73 11.49
C VAL A 76 -31.30 0.50 11.28
N ASP A 77 -32.63 0.67 11.27
CA ASP A 77 -33.54 -0.42 10.95
C ASP A 77 -33.24 -0.97 9.54
N PRO A 78 -33.14 -2.30 9.35
CA PRO A 78 -33.10 -2.86 8.01
C PRO A 78 -34.42 -2.56 7.28
N PRO A 79 -34.39 -2.21 5.97
CA PRO A 79 -35.61 -1.85 5.25
C PRO A 79 -36.61 -3.01 5.25
N ALA A 80 -37.82 -2.71 5.73
CA ALA A 80 -38.95 -3.63 5.78
C ALA A 80 -39.24 -4.23 4.40
N THR A 81 -39.18 -5.56 4.31
CA THR A 81 -39.59 -6.31 3.13
C THR A 81 -41.11 -6.35 3.10
N SER A 82 -41.73 -5.51 2.28
CA SER A 82 -43.15 -5.59 1.96
C SER A 82 -43.44 -6.86 1.16
N LYS A 83 -44.06 -7.84 1.82
CA LYS A 83 -44.73 -8.96 1.16
C LYS A 83 -46.05 -8.45 0.57
N SER A 84 -46.13 -8.34 -0.75
CA SER A 84 -47.39 -8.13 -1.47
C SER A 84 -47.85 -9.45 -2.09
N SER A 85 -49.05 -9.87 -1.69
CA SER A 85 -49.79 -11.01 -2.20
C SER A 85 -50.48 -10.70 -3.54
N SER A 86 -50.27 -11.60 -4.50
CA SER A 86 -51.10 -12.05 -5.63
C SER A 86 -52.28 -11.20 -6.16
N THR A 87 -52.26 -10.94 -7.48
CA THR A 87 -53.42 -11.17 -8.36
C THR A 87 -52.96 -11.68 -9.71
N THR A 88 -53.52 -12.82 -10.13
CA THR A 88 -53.29 -13.50 -11.40
C THR A 88 -54.24 -12.93 -12.45
N THR A 89 -53.71 -12.32 -13.52
CA THR A 89 -54.49 -11.95 -14.71
C THR A 89 -53.76 -12.42 -15.96
N ALA A 90 -54.55 -12.92 -16.91
CA ALA A 90 -54.19 -13.76 -18.04
C ALA A 90 -53.10 -13.23 -18.98
N ALA A 91 -52.41 -14.19 -19.59
CA ALA A 91 -51.24 -14.02 -20.45
C ALA A 91 -51.55 -13.32 -21.79
N GLU A 92 -50.77 -12.29 -22.10
CA GLU A 92 -50.48 -11.85 -23.46
C GLU A 92 -49.11 -12.41 -23.92
N PRO A 93 -48.92 -12.70 -25.21
CA PRO A 93 -47.68 -13.30 -25.70
C PRO A 93 -46.51 -12.31 -25.58
N ALA A 94 -45.48 -12.74 -24.86
CA ALA A 94 -44.27 -11.97 -24.63
C ALA A 94 -43.55 -11.64 -25.95
N LYS A 95 -43.47 -10.34 -26.28
CA LYS A 95 -42.45 -9.83 -27.19
C LYS A 95 -41.07 -10.16 -26.59
N GLU A 96 -40.31 -11.00 -27.27
CA GLU A 96 -38.90 -11.26 -26.96
C GLU A 96 -38.13 -9.94 -27.04
N THR A 97 -37.90 -9.33 -25.89
CA THR A 97 -36.92 -8.26 -25.77
C THR A 97 -35.54 -8.90 -25.83
N PRO A 98 -34.60 -8.37 -26.64
CA PRO A 98 -33.27 -8.93 -26.72
C PRO A 98 -32.64 -8.86 -25.33
N ARG A 99 -32.31 -10.03 -24.78
CA ARG A 99 -31.54 -10.19 -23.54
C ARG A 99 -30.19 -9.49 -23.71
N ARG A 100 -30.14 -8.18 -23.47
CA ARG A 100 -28.89 -7.46 -23.24
C ARG A 100 -28.39 -7.94 -21.89
N THR A 101 -27.48 -8.90 -21.90
CA THR A 101 -26.63 -9.23 -20.76
C THR A 101 -25.78 -8.01 -20.44
N TYR A 102 -26.30 -7.11 -19.62
CA TYR A 102 -25.52 -6.03 -19.05
C TYR A 102 -24.51 -6.65 -18.10
N PHE A 103 -23.22 -6.48 -18.41
CA PHE A 103 -22.14 -6.87 -17.53
C PHE A 103 -22.23 -6.01 -16.26
N THR A 104 -22.63 -6.61 -15.15
CA THR A 104 -22.82 -5.90 -13.89
C THR A 104 -21.46 -5.48 -13.33
N MET A 105 -21.44 -4.39 -12.57
CA MET A 105 -20.20 -3.87 -11.97
C MET A 105 -19.52 -4.88 -11.04
N GLU A 106 -20.31 -5.75 -10.39
CA GLU A 106 -19.79 -6.83 -9.55
C GLU A 106 -19.07 -7.91 -10.38
N MET A 107 -19.62 -8.30 -11.54
CA MET A 107 -18.93 -9.23 -12.44
C MET A 107 -17.59 -8.64 -12.94
N ALA A 108 -17.55 -7.33 -13.20
CA ALA A 108 -16.31 -6.65 -13.58
C ALA A 108 -15.25 -6.73 -12.49
N LYS A 109 -15.66 -6.52 -11.24
CA LYS A 109 -14.79 -6.59 -10.08
C LYS A 109 -14.26 -8.00 -9.86
N GLU A 110 -15.10 -9.03 -9.96
CA GLU A 110 -14.67 -10.42 -9.86
C GLU A 110 -13.63 -10.80 -10.93
N VAL A 111 -13.86 -10.37 -12.18
CA VAL A 111 -12.90 -10.60 -13.27
C VAL A 111 -11.58 -9.88 -12.99
N LEU A 112 -11.61 -8.62 -12.54
CA LEU A 112 -10.40 -7.87 -12.16
C LEU A 112 -9.64 -8.54 -11.01
N VAL A 113 -10.33 -9.06 -9.99
CA VAL A 113 -9.70 -9.82 -8.89
C VAL A 113 -8.98 -11.05 -9.43
N ARG A 114 -9.62 -11.82 -10.31
CA ARG A 114 -9.01 -13.03 -10.89
C ARG A 114 -7.82 -12.70 -11.78
N LEU A 115 -7.91 -11.63 -12.58
CA LEU A 115 -6.81 -11.15 -13.42
C LEU A 115 -5.63 -10.63 -12.58
N GLU A 116 -5.89 -9.86 -11.52
CA GLU A 116 -4.86 -9.41 -10.58
C GLU A 116 -4.16 -10.61 -9.94
N LEU A 117 -4.93 -11.59 -9.46
CA LEU A 117 -4.40 -12.79 -8.84
C LEU A 117 -3.53 -13.60 -9.82
N ALA A 118 -4.02 -13.83 -11.03
CA ALA A 118 -3.27 -14.54 -12.06
C ALA A 118 -1.95 -13.81 -12.39
N ALA A 119 -1.99 -12.48 -12.54
CA ALA A 119 -0.80 -11.68 -12.80
C ALA A 119 0.20 -11.75 -11.63
N ARG A 120 -0.24 -11.71 -10.36
CA ARG A 120 0.65 -11.90 -9.19
C ARG A 120 1.29 -13.29 -9.18
N LEU A 121 0.55 -14.34 -9.49
CA LEU A 121 1.09 -15.71 -9.53
C LEU A 121 2.10 -15.88 -10.67
N ILE A 122 1.81 -15.38 -11.87
CA ILE A 122 2.75 -15.37 -13.00
C ILE A 122 4.01 -14.60 -12.62
N PHE A 123 3.87 -13.45 -11.95
CA PHE A 123 5.01 -12.67 -11.46
C PHE A 123 5.87 -13.46 -10.48
N LEU A 124 5.28 -14.10 -9.47
CA LEU A 124 6.03 -14.89 -8.49
C LEU A 124 6.74 -16.08 -9.12
N VAL A 125 6.05 -16.85 -9.98
CA VAL A 125 6.63 -18.03 -10.64
C VAL A 125 7.76 -17.62 -11.58
N SER A 126 7.55 -16.59 -12.42
CA SER A 126 8.57 -16.11 -13.35
C SER A 126 9.78 -15.53 -12.63
N THR A 127 9.56 -14.79 -11.53
CA THR A 127 10.65 -14.24 -10.70
C THR A 127 11.41 -15.33 -9.97
N PHE A 128 10.74 -16.34 -9.43
CA PHE A 128 11.37 -17.50 -8.81
C PHE A 128 12.26 -18.26 -9.81
N LEU A 129 11.75 -18.55 -11.01
CA LEU A 129 12.52 -19.19 -12.08
C LEU A 129 13.71 -18.33 -12.52
N LEU A 130 13.56 -16.99 -12.55
CA LEU A 130 14.65 -16.07 -12.85
C LEU A 130 15.73 -16.11 -11.76
N CYS A 131 15.34 -16.14 -10.49
CA CYS A 131 16.27 -16.27 -9.37
C CYS A 131 16.98 -17.63 -9.39
N ALA A 132 16.25 -18.73 -9.59
CA ALA A 132 16.79 -20.08 -9.66
C ALA A 132 17.82 -20.22 -10.79
N THR A 133 17.48 -19.74 -12.00
CA THR A 133 18.41 -19.79 -13.16
C THR A 133 19.64 -18.91 -12.98
N ARG A 134 19.58 -17.86 -12.16
CA ARG A 134 20.75 -17.05 -11.78
C ARG A 134 21.60 -17.73 -10.72
N LEU A 135 20.98 -18.35 -9.72
CA LEU A 135 21.67 -19.05 -8.65
C LEU A 135 22.44 -20.27 -9.18
N THR A 136 21.85 -21.02 -10.12
CA THR A 136 22.52 -22.16 -10.77
C THR A 136 23.74 -21.75 -11.59
N ARG A 137 23.84 -20.49 -12.04
CA ARG A 137 25.07 -19.98 -12.69
C ARG A 137 26.19 -19.66 -11.70
N ILE A 138 25.86 -19.36 -10.44
CA ILE A 138 26.85 -19.03 -9.41
C ILE A 138 27.45 -20.31 -8.83
N LEU A 139 26.67 -21.40 -8.76
CA LEU A 139 27.16 -22.69 -8.30
C LEU A 139 27.98 -23.37 -9.41
N PRO A 140 29.24 -23.77 -9.18
CA PRO A 140 30.08 -24.45 -10.16
C PRO A 140 29.68 -25.91 -10.33
N VAL A 141 28.40 -26.19 -10.62
CA VAL A 141 27.92 -27.54 -10.95
C VAL A 141 28.19 -27.78 -12.44
N ARG A 142 29.48 -27.85 -12.79
CA ARG A 142 29.96 -28.04 -14.17
C ARG A 142 29.56 -29.38 -14.81
N HIS A 143 28.95 -30.30 -14.08
CA HIS A 143 28.68 -31.66 -14.58
C HIS A 143 27.21 -32.06 -14.69
N PHE A 144 26.25 -31.38 -14.04
CA PHE A 144 24.86 -31.87 -14.01
C PHE A 144 23.92 -31.26 -15.06
N MET A 145 24.33 -30.18 -15.75
CA MET A 145 23.47 -29.50 -16.74
C MET A 145 24.07 -29.34 -18.13
N VAL A 146 25.27 -29.88 -18.41
CA VAL A 146 25.89 -29.78 -19.74
C VAL A 146 25.04 -30.47 -20.83
N SER A 147 24.20 -31.44 -20.45
CA SER A 147 23.30 -32.14 -21.38
C SER A 147 22.05 -31.33 -21.77
N CYS A 148 21.57 -30.42 -20.91
CA CYS A 148 20.41 -29.56 -21.22
C CYS A 148 20.80 -28.17 -21.72
N GLN A 149 22.07 -27.77 -21.58
CA GLN A 149 22.52 -26.39 -21.74
C GLN A 149 23.30 -26.13 -23.05
N ARG A 150 23.53 -27.16 -23.88
CA ARG A 150 24.19 -27.02 -25.19
C ARG A 150 23.31 -26.32 -26.25
N ILE A 151 22.06 -25.95 -25.96
CA ILE A 151 21.17 -25.22 -26.90
C ILE A 151 21.04 -23.70 -26.64
N ARG A 152 21.53 -23.12 -25.53
CA ARG A 152 21.28 -21.67 -25.30
C ARG A 152 22.43 -20.93 -24.61
N SER A 153 23.34 -20.46 -25.45
CA SER A 153 24.33 -19.44 -25.13
C SER A 153 23.68 -18.14 -24.60
N ALA A 154 24.32 -17.57 -23.57
CA ALA A 154 24.28 -16.19 -23.08
C ALA A 154 22.98 -15.56 -22.53
N ASN A 155 21.81 -15.80 -23.10
CA ASN A 155 20.61 -15.05 -22.69
C ASN A 155 19.80 -15.82 -21.64
N VAL A 156 19.58 -15.22 -20.46
CA VAL A 156 18.38 -15.55 -19.65
C VAL A 156 17.21 -15.56 -20.63
N PRO A 157 16.27 -16.52 -20.57
CA PRO A 157 15.16 -16.54 -21.52
C PRO A 157 14.48 -15.17 -21.47
N GLN A 158 14.67 -14.35 -22.50
CA GLN A 158 13.97 -13.08 -22.69
C GLN A 158 12.47 -13.20 -22.36
N PRO A 159 11.75 -14.29 -22.72
CA PRO A 159 10.36 -14.45 -22.32
C PRO A 159 10.12 -14.42 -20.81
N LEU A 160 11.05 -14.93 -19.98
CA LEU A 160 10.86 -15.00 -18.53
C LEU A 160 10.99 -13.63 -17.87
N ASN A 161 11.98 -12.84 -18.33
CA ASN A 161 12.15 -11.45 -17.88
C ASN A 161 10.97 -10.57 -18.34
N THR A 162 10.54 -10.74 -19.60
CA THR A 162 9.36 -10.03 -20.13
C THR A 162 8.10 -10.44 -19.38
N ALA A 163 7.89 -11.73 -19.10
CA ALA A 163 6.74 -12.22 -18.35
C ALA A 163 6.71 -11.65 -16.93
N SER A 164 7.83 -11.68 -16.19
CA SER A 164 7.94 -11.07 -14.85
C SER A 164 7.64 -9.57 -14.92
N THR A 165 8.28 -8.85 -15.83
CA THR A 165 8.10 -7.40 -15.91
C THR A 165 6.68 -7.00 -16.31
N MET A 166 6.09 -7.66 -17.32
CA MET A 166 4.71 -7.39 -17.75
C MET A 166 3.69 -7.76 -16.69
N SER A 167 3.85 -8.93 -16.05
CA SER A 167 2.96 -9.34 -14.97
C SER A 167 3.03 -8.40 -13.76
N PHE A 168 4.21 -7.83 -13.47
CA PHE A 168 4.38 -6.79 -12.45
C PHE A 168 3.49 -5.57 -12.71
N PHE A 169 3.56 -5.00 -13.92
CA PHE A 169 2.71 -3.85 -14.26
C PHE A 169 1.22 -4.22 -14.34
N LEU A 170 0.91 -5.39 -14.91
CA LEU A 170 -0.48 -5.84 -15.05
C LEU A 170 -1.17 -5.99 -13.69
N PHE A 171 -0.54 -6.62 -12.70
CA PHE A 171 -1.19 -6.75 -11.40
C PHE A 171 -1.38 -5.39 -10.72
N LEU A 172 -0.47 -4.44 -10.91
CA LEU A 172 -0.62 -3.08 -10.36
C LEU A 172 -1.79 -2.36 -11.03
N ILE A 173 -1.88 -2.42 -12.37
CA ILE A 173 -2.97 -1.83 -13.14
C ILE A 173 -4.31 -2.44 -12.75
N PHE A 174 -4.40 -3.77 -12.65
CA PHE A 174 -5.62 -4.44 -12.21
C PHE A 174 -5.98 -4.08 -10.77
N ALA A 175 -5.01 -3.96 -9.86
CA ALA A 175 -5.26 -3.51 -8.49
C ALA A 175 -5.85 -2.09 -8.45
N ILE A 176 -5.34 -1.17 -9.28
CA ILE A 176 -5.85 0.21 -9.37
C ILE A 176 -7.28 0.22 -9.93
N LEU A 177 -7.51 -0.49 -11.03
CA LEU A 177 -8.84 -0.58 -11.64
C LEU A 177 -9.86 -1.27 -10.71
N LYS A 178 -9.41 -2.23 -9.91
CA LYS A 178 -10.23 -2.91 -8.91
C LYS A 178 -10.60 -2.00 -7.75
N ASP A 179 -9.64 -1.23 -7.23
CA ASP A 179 -9.83 -0.41 -6.03
C ASP A 179 -10.51 0.95 -6.35
N HIS A 180 -10.25 1.55 -7.52
CA HIS A 180 -10.78 2.87 -7.90
C HIS A 180 -11.84 2.82 -9.01
N GLY A 181 -12.03 1.68 -9.67
CA GLY A 181 -12.98 1.52 -10.76
C GLY A 181 -12.45 2.02 -12.11
N LYS A 182 -13.36 2.39 -13.01
CA LYS A 182 -13.01 2.87 -14.35
C LYS A 182 -12.35 4.26 -14.27
N PRO A 183 -11.32 4.53 -15.11
CA PRO A 183 -10.69 5.84 -15.15
C PRO A 183 -11.71 6.92 -15.50
N LYS A 184 -11.81 7.94 -14.64
CA LYS A 184 -12.60 9.15 -14.88
C LYS A 184 -11.64 10.33 -14.94
N LEU A 185 -11.83 11.23 -15.89
CA LEU A 185 -11.08 12.49 -16.00
C LEU A 185 -11.59 13.53 -14.99
N SER A 186 -11.78 13.14 -13.72
CA SER A 186 -12.10 14.06 -12.64
C SER A 186 -10.88 14.28 -11.75
N MET A 187 -10.68 15.50 -11.28
CA MET A 187 -9.57 15.84 -10.38
C MET A 187 -9.60 14.99 -9.11
N ASP A 188 -10.79 14.67 -8.58
CA ASP A 188 -10.95 13.80 -7.42
C ASP A 188 -10.54 12.35 -7.68
N TYR A 189 -10.77 11.84 -8.90
CA TYR A 189 -10.31 10.50 -9.27
C TYR A 189 -8.79 10.49 -9.36
N VAL A 190 -8.20 11.48 -10.04
CA VAL A 190 -6.75 11.61 -10.18
C VAL A 190 -6.07 11.75 -8.81
N ALA A 191 -6.60 12.59 -7.91
CA ALA A 191 -6.07 12.75 -6.56
C ALA A 191 -6.08 11.44 -5.76
N ARG A 192 -7.18 10.68 -5.82
CA ARG A 192 -7.28 9.36 -5.16
C ARG A 192 -6.30 8.33 -5.74
N VAL A 193 -6.16 8.31 -7.06
CA VAL A 193 -5.28 7.36 -7.77
C VAL A 193 -3.79 7.71 -7.55
N ILE A 194 -3.43 9.00 -7.53
CA ILE A 194 -2.07 9.44 -7.17
C ILE A 194 -1.72 9.07 -5.73
N GLY A 195 -2.71 9.13 -4.84
CA GLY A 195 -2.61 8.64 -3.47
C GLY A 195 -2.54 7.12 -3.35
N ASP A 196 -2.67 6.34 -4.42
CA ASP A 196 -2.62 4.89 -4.35
C ASP A 196 -1.17 4.37 -4.32
N SER A 197 -0.90 3.40 -3.45
CA SER A 197 0.44 2.81 -3.37
C SER A 197 0.83 2.08 -4.65
N ASN A 198 -0.13 1.50 -5.39
CA ASN A 198 0.14 0.80 -6.65
C ASN A 198 0.62 1.76 -7.74
N ILE A 199 0.13 3.01 -7.80
CA ILE A 199 0.67 4.05 -8.70
C ILE A 199 2.15 4.30 -8.43
N LEU A 200 2.51 4.39 -7.14
CA LEU A 200 3.89 4.61 -6.74
C LEU A 200 4.77 3.43 -7.19
N TYR A 201 4.25 2.21 -7.14
CA TYR A 201 4.98 1.04 -7.65
C TYR A 201 5.03 0.93 -9.18
N ILE A 202 4.10 1.55 -9.91
CA ILE A 202 4.24 1.74 -11.36
C ILE A 202 5.41 2.69 -11.63
N ALA A 203 5.50 3.81 -10.88
CA ALA A 203 6.62 4.74 -10.99
C ALA A 203 7.96 4.09 -10.61
N PHE A 204 7.99 3.28 -9.54
CA PHE A 204 9.14 2.44 -9.17
C PHE A 204 9.52 1.53 -10.35
N GLY A 205 8.56 0.78 -10.89
CA GLY A 205 8.76 -0.15 -11.99
C GLY A 205 9.33 0.52 -13.22
N ALA A 206 8.82 1.71 -13.57
CA ALA A 206 9.32 2.52 -14.68
C ALA A 206 10.77 2.98 -14.45
N ALA A 207 11.11 3.44 -13.24
CA ALA A 207 12.46 3.89 -12.89
C ALA A 207 13.50 2.76 -12.97
N VAL A 208 13.10 1.52 -12.69
CA VAL A 208 13.97 0.33 -12.74
C VAL A 208 13.71 -0.56 -13.96
N PHE A 209 12.95 -0.08 -14.95
CA PHE A 209 12.55 -0.89 -16.10
C PHE A 209 13.75 -1.31 -16.96
N ALA A 210 14.56 -0.32 -17.34
CA ALA A 210 15.77 -0.49 -18.15
C ALA A 210 16.96 -1.05 -17.34
N ALA A 211 16.77 -1.29 -16.05
CA ALA A 211 17.83 -1.79 -15.19
C ALA A 211 18.18 -3.26 -15.49
N PRO A 212 19.46 -3.64 -15.39
CA PRO A 212 19.82 -5.04 -15.25
C PRO A 212 19.10 -5.62 -14.03
N LYS A 213 18.27 -6.65 -14.21
CA LYS A 213 17.50 -7.25 -13.11
C LYS A 213 18.45 -7.94 -12.12
N SER A 214 18.92 -7.20 -11.13
CA SER A 214 19.61 -7.71 -9.95
C SER A 214 18.57 -8.13 -8.91
N LEU A 215 18.94 -9.07 -8.03
CA LEU A 215 18.08 -9.50 -6.93
C LEU A 215 17.64 -8.32 -6.05
N VAL A 216 18.51 -7.33 -5.89
CA VAL A 216 18.26 -6.11 -5.11
C VAL A 216 17.06 -5.33 -5.65
N ILE A 217 16.91 -5.23 -6.98
CA ILE A 217 15.82 -4.51 -7.62
C ILE A 217 14.51 -5.30 -7.58
N LEU A 218 14.60 -6.62 -7.69
CA LEU A 218 13.42 -7.49 -7.69
C LEU A 218 12.82 -7.64 -6.28
N ALA A 219 13.62 -7.52 -5.23
CA ALA A 219 13.17 -7.77 -3.86
C ALA A 219 11.99 -6.87 -3.42
N PRO A 220 12.00 -5.54 -3.61
CA PRO A 220 10.83 -4.70 -3.33
C PRO A 220 9.57 -5.13 -4.10
N GLN A 221 9.73 -5.58 -5.35
CA GLN A 221 8.61 -6.00 -6.20
C GLN A 221 7.99 -7.30 -5.68
N VAL A 222 8.84 -8.25 -5.25
CA VAL A 222 8.39 -9.51 -4.60
C VAL A 222 7.64 -9.21 -3.32
N VAL A 223 8.18 -8.36 -2.45
CA VAL A 223 7.50 -8.00 -1.19
C VAL A 223 6.16 -7.30 -1.47
N THR A 224 6.10 -6.37 -2.42
CA THR A 224 4.83 -5.74 -2.86
C THR A 224 3.83 -6.76 -3.43
N CYS A 225 4.31 -7.75 -4.17
CA CYS A 225 3.47 -8.83 -4.69
C CYS A 225 2.88 -9.67 -3.55
N LEU A 226 3.70 -10.05 -2.56
CA LEU A 226 3.27 -10.83 -1.40
C LEU A 226 2.25 -10.07 -0.53
N ILE A 227 2.49 -8.80 -0.22
CA ILE A 227 1.56 -7.96 0.56
C ILE A 227 0.20 -7.90 -0.11
N GLY A 228 0.15 -7.66 -1.41
CA GLY A 228 -1.14 -7.59 -2.08
C GLY A 228 -1.77 -8.97 -2.34
N LEU A 229 -0.99 -10.05 -2.39
CA LEU A 229 -1.55 -11.41 -2.40
C LEU A 229 -2.27 -11.72 -1.09
N ASP A 230 -1.67 -11.34 0.05
CA ASP A 230 -2.32 -11.41 1.37
C ASP A 230 -3.62 -10.57 1.41
N LYS A 231 -3.56 -9.31 0.94
CA LYS A 231 -4.76 -8.44 0.84
C LYS A 231 -5.87 -9.10 0.00
N LEU A 232 -5.52 -9.69 -1.14
CA LEU A 232 -6.48 -10.42 -1.97
C LEU A 232 -7.05 -11.64 -1.25
N TYR A 233 -6.21 -12.42 -0.55
CA TYR A 233 -6.63 -13.61 0.19
C TYR A 233 -7.64 -13.25 1.29
N LYS A 234 -7.40 -12.17 2.04
CA LYS A 234 -8.32 -11.68 3.09
C LYS A 234 -9.65 -11.15 2.53
N ASN A 235 -9.58 -10.33 1.48
CA ASN A 235 -10.76 -9.64 0.96
C ASN A 235 -11.62 -10.47 0.01
N HIS A 236 -11.02 -11.45 -0.66
CA HIS A 236 -11.64 -12.21 -1.76
C HIS A 236 -11.38 -13.71 -1.65
N HIS A 237 -11.45 -14.26 -0.43
CA HIS A 237 -11.18 -15.68 -0.17
C HIS A 237 -12.00 -16.65 -1.05
N SER A 238 -13.26 -16.30 -1.35
CA SER A 238 -14.14 -17.11 -2.21
C SER A 238 -13.58 -17.30 -3.62
N LEU A 239 -12.94 -16.26 -4.17
CA LEU A 239 -12.42 -16.21 -5.54
C LEU A 239 -11.03 -16.86 -5.69
N MET A 240 -10.42 -17.33 -4.60
CA MET A 240 -9.11 -17.97 -4.63
C MET A 240 -9.18 -19.36 -5.28
N PRO A 241 -8.18 -19.75 -6.11
CA PRO A 241 -8.07 -21.09 -6.66
C PRO A 241 -7.86 -22.11 -5.54
N LEU A 242 -8.30 -23.35 -5.77
CA LEU A 242 -8.22 -24.43 -4.78
C LEU A 242 -6.82 -24.66 -4.23
N ILE A 243 -5.79 -24.49 -5.06
CA ILE A 243 -4.38 -24.61 -4.67
C ILE A 243 -4.03 -23.64 -3.53
N LEU A 244 -4.47 -22.38 -3.61
CA LEU A 244 -4.20 -21.37 -2.58
C LEU A 244 -5.10 -21.52 -1.34
N LYS A 245 -6.12 -22.38 -1.39
CA LYS A 245 -6.98 -22.73 -0.25
C LYS A 245 -6.45 -23.90 0.57
N ALA A 246 -5.41 -24.59 0.10
CA ALA A 246 -4.77 -25.66 0.85
C ALA A 246 -4.18 -25.15 2.18
N ASP A 247 -4.14 -26.01 3.20
CA ASP A 247 -3.72 -25.64 4.56
C ASP A 247 -2.30 -25.05 4.62
N ILE A 248 -1.41 -25.49 3.72
CA ILE A 248 -0.05 -24.96 3.59
C ILE A 248 -0.07 -23.47 3.27
N PHE A 249 -0.87 -23.06 2.27
CA PHE A 249 -0.98 -21.65 1.89
C PHE A 249 -1.75 -20.85 2.93
N ARG A 250 -2.78 -21.43 3.55
CA ARG A 250 -3.50 -20.79 4.65
C ARG A 250 -2.56 -20.46 5.82
N ASN A 251 -1.69 -21.39 6.20
CA ASN A 251 -0.69 -21.16 7.24
C ASN A 251 0.35 -20.12 6.81
N CYS A 252 0.78 -20.15 5.54
CA CYS A 252 1.66 -19.15 4.97
C CYS A 252 1.05 -17.73 5.05
N PHE A 253 -0.20 -17.55 4.64
CA PHE A 253 -0.90 -16.26 4.73
C PHE A 253 -1.10 -15.80 6.18
N LYS A 254 -1.36 -16.72 7.13
CA LYS A 254 -1.40 -16.35 8.56
C LYS A 254 -0.06 -15.82 9.07
N VAL A 255 1.04 -16.46 8.68
CA VAL A 255 2.39 -15.97 9.03
C VAL A 255 2.62 -14.61 8.38
N LEU A 256 2.24 -14.45 7.11
CA LEU A 256 2.39 -13.19 6.37
C LEU A 256 1.60 -12.04 7.01
N ASP A 257 0.39 -12.34 7.49
CA ASP A 257 -0.46 -11.39 8.22
C ASP A 257 0.19 -10.95 9.54
N ASN A 258 0.72 -11.90 10.31
CA ASN A 258 1.41 -11.62 11.57
C ASN A 258 2.65 -10.73 11.38
N TYR A 259 3.28 -10.78 10.19
CA TYR A 259 4.49 -10.02 9.86
C TYR A 259 4.25 -8.89 8.85
N VAL A 260 3.00 -8.42 8.67
CA VAL A 260 2.68 -7.43 7.62
C VAL A 260 3.42 -6.10 7.83
N VAL A 261 3.61 -5.68 9.09
CA VAL A 261 4.32 -4.45 9.45
C VAL A 261 5.81 -4.58 9.13
N GLU A 262 6.40 -5.72 9.45
CA GLU A 262 7.78 -6.08 9.15
C GLU A 262 8.00 -6.16 7.64
N MET A 263 7.04 -6.68 6.89
CA MET A 263 7.11 -6.68 5.42
C MET A 263 7.11 -5.26 4.84
N HIS A 264 6.26 -4.36 5.34
CA HIS A 264 6.27 -2.96 4.92
C HIS A 264 7.62 -2.29 5.25
N THR A 265 8.17 -2.59 6.42
CA THR A 265 9.49 -2.10 6.85
C THR A 265 10.61 -2.66 5.96
N MET A 266 10.62 -3.98 5.71
CA MET A 266 11.59 -4.66 4.83
C MET A 266 11.54 -4.09 3.42
N ARG A 267 10.34 -3.84 2.88
CA ARG A 267 10.15 -3.20 1.59
C ARG A 267 10.78 -1.80 1.55
N ALA A 268 10.55 -0.98 2.57
CA ALA A 268 11.15 0.35 2.67
C ALA A 268 12.69 0.30 2.75
N ILE A 269 13.23 -0.65 3.53
CA ILE A 269 14.68 -0.89 3.59
C ILE A 269 15.23 -1.23 2.20
N MET A 270 14.61 -2.19 1.51
CA MET A 270 15.04 -2.59 0.17
C MET A 270 14.98 -1.46 -0.84
N GLU A 271 13.96 -0.59 -0.76
CA GLU A 271 13.85 0.59 -1.64
C GLU A 271 15.01 1.57 -1.42
N VAL A 272 15.42 1.80 -0.17
CA VAL A 272 16.58 2.64 0.15
C VAL A 272 17.87 1.97 -0.35
N VAL A 273 18.02 0.65 -0.17
CA VAL A 273 19.16 -0.11 -0.69
C VAL A 273 19.24 -0.04 -2.22
N VAL A 274 18.10 -0.09 -2.92
CA VAL A 274 18.05 0.09 -4.37
C VAL A 274 18.54 1.48 -4.78
N LEU A 275 18.19 2.54 -4.05
CA LEU A 275 18.73 3.89 -4.33
C LEU A 275 20.25 3.90 -4.27
N PHE A 276 20.84 3.36 -3.20
CA PHE A 276 22.29 3.26 -3.07
C PHE A 276 22.90 2.40 -4.19
N HIS A 277 22.29 1.25 -4.49
CA HIS A 277 22.74 0.39 -5.59
C HIS A 277 22.74 1.12 -6.94
N MET A 278 21.73 1.96 -7.22
CA MET A 278 21.66 2.76 -8.43
C MET A 278 22.70 3.88 -8.46
N ILE A 279 22.98 4.54 -7.32
CA ILE A 279 24.04 5.57 -7.21
C ILE A 279 25.42 4.95 -7.44
N PHE A 280 25.74 3.83 -6.78
CA PHE A 280 27.01 3.12 -7.02
C PHE A 280 27.09 2.63 -8.47
N GLY A 281 25.99 2.11 -8.98
CA GLY A 281 25.89 1.66 -10.35
C GLY A 281 26.08 2.78 -11.38
N LEU A 282 25.67 4.02 -11.08
CA LEU A 282 25.95 5.19 -11.92
C LEU A 282 27.45 5.49 -11.99
N VAL A 283 28.16 5.43 -10.85
CA VAL A 283 29.62 5.64 -10.79
C VAL A 283 30.37 4.55 -11.57
N LEU A 284 29.88 3.31 -11.53
CA LEU A 284 30.46 2.18 -12.25
C LEU A 284 30.01 2.08 -13.72
N GLY A 285 29.21 3.03 -14.22
CA GLY A 285 28.71 3.03 -15.60
C GLY A 285 27.62 2.00 -15.90
N GLY A 286 27.08 1.31 -14.90
CA GLY A 286 25.99 0.34 -15.05
C GLY A 286 24.60 0.97 -15.12
N TRP A 287 24.46 2.27 -14.84
CA TRP A 287 23.18 2.97 -14.78
C TRP A 287 23.24 4.34 -15.44
N THR A 288 22.12 4.78 -15.99
CA THR A 288 21.96 6.12 -16.54
C THR A 288 21.53 7.11 -15.45
N ILE A 289 21.93 8.37 -15.59
CA ILE A 289 21.52 9.45 -14.68
C ILE A 289 19.99 9.61 -14.64
N ILE A 290 19.32 9.36 -15.77
CA ILE A 290 17.86 9.43 -15.88
C ILE A 290 17.19 8.43 -14.93
N ASN A 291 17.66 7.18 -14.87
CA ASN A 291 17.10 6.17 -13.98
C ASN A 291 17.26 6.58 -12.50
N VAL A 292 18.43 7.11 -12.14
CA VAL A 292 18.69 7.60 -10.77
C VAL A 292 17.78 8.77 -10.41
N LEU A 293 17.56 9.71 -11.34
CA LEU A 293 16.64 10.84 -11.13
C LEU A 293 15.19 10.38 -11.00
N LEU A 294 14.71 9.47 -11.86
CA LEU A 294 13.37 8.90 -11.77
C LEU A 294 13.16 8.17 -10.44
N TYR A 295 14.14 7.36 -10.02
CA TYR A 295 14.07 6.64 -8.75
C TYR A 295 14.13 7.59 -7.55
N SER A 296 14.96 8.62 -7.60
CA SER A 296 15.03 9.66 -6.57
C SER A 296 13.70 10.41 -6.45
N ASN A 297 13.03 10.68 -7.57
CA ASN A 297 11.70 11.28 -7.58
C ASN A 297 10.64 10.34 -6.99
N PHE A 298 10.72 9.04 -7.24
CA PHE A 298 9.87 8.05 -6.57
C PHE A 298 10.04 8.09 -5.05
N ILE A 299 11.28 8.11 -4.55
CA ILE A 299 11.55 8.22 -3.10
C ILE A 299 11.00 9.54 -2.54
N LYS A 300 11.23 10.67 -3.23
CA LYS A 300 10.67 11.97 -2.83
C LYS A 300 9.15 11.95 -2.76
N LEU A 301 8.48 11.32 -3.72
CA LEU A 301 7.01 11.21 -3.75
C LEU A 301 6.49 10.39 -2.57
N LYS A 302 7.18 9.30 -2.21
CA LYS A 302 6.85 8.52 -1.00
C LYS A 302 7.04 9.32 0.28
N LEU A 303 8.09 10.13 0.37
CA LEU A 303 8.32 11.02 1.51
C LEU A 303 7.27 12.13 1.62
N ALA A 304 6.90 12.74 0.49
CA ALA A 304 5.84 13.75 0.44
C ALA A 304 4.47 13.19 0.90
N ARG A 305 4.26 11.87 0.74
CA ARG A 305 3.07 11.16 1.23
C ARG A 305 3.18 10.73 2.70
N ASN A 306 4.22 11.13 3.42
CA ASN A 306 4.46 10.74 4.81
C ASN A 306 4.51 9.21 5.02
N ASP A 307 5.17 8.46 4.12
CA ASP A 307 5.38 7.02 4.34
C ASP A 307 6.22 6.80 5.61
N VAL A 308 5.55 6.40 6.70
CA VAL A 308 6.12 6.24 8.05
C VAL A 308 7.30 5.27 8.05
N TYR A 309 7.22 4.19 7.26
CA TYR A 309 8.27 3.17 7.20
C TYR A 309 9.52 3.74 6.53
N LEU A 310 9.34 4.42 5.39
CA LEU A 310 10.45 5.03 4.66
C LEU A 310 11.09 6.17 5.48
N ILE A 311 10.29 7.00 6.13
CA ILE A 311 10.77 8.07 7.02
C ILE A 311 11.56 7.48 8.19
N SER A 312 11.05 6.42 8.82
CA SER A 312 11.74 5.73 9.93
C SER A 312 13.10 5.21 9.49
N ILE A 313 13.16 4.51 8.34
CA ILE A 313 14.42 3.97 7.82
C ILE A 313 15.38 5.09 7.40
N LEU A 314 14.91 6.12 6.70
CA LEU A 314 15.76 7.26 6.35
C LEU A 314 16.23 8.00 7.60
N ARG A 315 15.42 8.10 8.65
CA ARG A 315 15.84 8.66 9.94
C ARG A 315 16.86 7.78 10.65
N GLN A 316 16.82 6.46 10.50
CA GLN A 316 17.86 5.57 11.02
C GLN A 316 19.16 5.67 10.20
N VAL A 317 19.04 5.80 8.87
CA VAL A 317 20.17 6.02 7.95
C VAL A 317 20.72 7.45 8.05
N HIS A 318 19.94 8.43 8.47
CA HIS A 318 20.39 9.81 8.68
C HIS A 318 20.79 10.05 10.15
N GLY A 319 20.16 9.32 11.07
CA GLY A 319 20.42 9.35 12.49
C GLY A 319 21.77 8.73 12.83
N THR A 320 22.18 8.99 14.07
CA THR A 320 23.52 8.79 14.62
C THR A 320 24.22 7.46 14.28
N ALA A 321 23.53 6.36 13.97
CA ALA A 321 24.20 5.09 13.64
C ALA A 321 24.96 5.12 12.29
N PHE A 322 24.32 5.56 11.21
CA PHE A 322 25.01 5.71 9.92
C PHE A 322 25.86 6.98 9.91
N GLN A 323 25.47 8.05 10.60
CA GLN A 323 26.34 9.22 10.71
C GLN A 323 27.63 8.89 11.48
N VAL A 324 27.57 8.05 12.53
CA VAL A 324 28.74 7.57 13.27
C VAL A 324 29.53 6.50 12.49
N HIS A 325 28.88 5.62 11.73
CA HIS A 325 29.59 4.65 10.90
C HIS A 325 30.19 5.28 9.64
N ALA A 326 29.47 6.19 8.99
CA ALA A 326 29.94 6.97 7.86
C ALA A 326 30.96 8.02 8.31
N SER A 327 30.90 8.58 9.53
CA SER A 327 31.99 9.41 10.05
C SER A 327 33.21 8.56 10.37
N ARG A 328 33.07 7.38 10.99
CA ARG A 328 34.20 6.46 11.19
C ARG A 328 34.79 5.94 9.88
N PHE A 329 33.97 5.73 8.86
CA PHE A 329 34.39 5.30 7.53
C PHE A 329 34.99 6.47 6.73
N ALA A 330 34.46 7.68 6.86
CA ALA A 330 35.05 8.91 6.32
C ALA A 330 36.34 9.29 7.05
N ASP A 331 36.49 8.98 8.34
CA ASP A 331 37.74 9.11 9.10
C ASP A 331 38.73 8.02 8.67
N GLY A 332 38.27 6.80 8.41
CA GLY A 332 39.09 5.72 7.85
C GLY A 332 39.58 6.03 6.44
N ILE A 333 38.70 6.50 5.56
CA ILE A 333 39.04 7.00 4.23
C ILE A 333 39.87 8.28 4.33
N GLY A 334 39.61 9.15 5.30
CA GLY A 334 40.39 10.36 5.56
C GLY A 334 41.83 10.05 5.96
N ARG A 335 42.05 9.03 6.79
CA ARG A 335 43.38 8.49 7.12
C ARG A 335 44.06 7.85 5.90
N LEU A 336 43.29 7.15 5.07
CA LEU A 336 43.79 6.57 3.82
C LEU A 336 44.16 7.66 2.78
N LEU A 337 43.35 8.71 2.68
CA LEU A 337 43.53 9.86 1.78
C LEU A 337 44.59 10.83 2.28
N ALA A 338 44.86 10.88 3.58
CA ALA A 338 45.96 11.62 4.20
C ALA A 338 47.31 10.94 3.96
N HIS A 339 47.33 9.69 3.48
CA HIS A 339 48.56 8.97 3.18
C HIS A 339 49.34 9.69 2.06
N PRO A 340 50.67 9.94 2.22
CA PRO A 340 51.47 10.74 1.30
C PRO A 340 51.64 10.12 -0.09
N SER A 341 51.31 8.84 -0.27
CA SER A 341 51.39 8.13 -1.55
C SER A 341 50.18 8.35 -2.47
N LEU A 342 49.13 9.04 -2.02
CA LEU A 342 47.90 9.19 -2.78
C LEU A 342 47.94 10.47 -3.65
N PRO A 343 47.73 10.36 -4.98
CA PRO A 343 47.80 11.52 -5.87
C PRO A 343 46.79 12.62 -5.49
N PRO A 344 47.18 13.91 -5.53
CA PRO A 344 46.34 15.03 -5.10
C PRO A 344 45.01 15.15 -5.86
N VAL A 345 44.96 14.64 -7.10
CA VAL A 345 43.74 14.61 -7.92
C VAL A 345 42.64 13.74 -7.29
N MET A 346 42.98 12.57 -6.76
CA MET A 346 42.02 11.65 -6.12
C MET A 346 41.44 12.27 -4.84
N ARG A 347 42.28 12.99 -4.07
CA ARG A 347 41.86 13.73 -2.87
C ARG A 347 40.85 14.83 -3.22
N ASN A 348 41.10 15.58 -4.29
CA ASN A 348 40.20 16.64 -4.74
C ASN A 348 38.85 16.11 -5.27
N VAL A 349 38.85 14.99 -6.00
CA VAL A 349 37.61 14.35 -6.50
C VAL A 349 36.75 13.85 -5.34
N TYR A 350 37.37 13.20 -4.34
CA TYR A 350 36.66 12.73 -3.16
C TYR A 350 36.05 13.89 -2.35
N GLN A 351 36.82 14.95 -2.08
CA GLN A 351 36.32 16.12 -1.36
C GLN A 351 35.14 16.78 -2.06
N LYS A 352 35.17 16.89 -3.40
CA LYS A 352 34.03 17.40 -4.18
C LYS A 352 32.80 16.49 -4.10
N ALA A 353 32.99 15.17 -4.17
CA ALA A 353 31.88 14.21 -4.04
C ALA A 353 31.24 14.26 -2.66
N VAL A 354 32.04 14.34 -1.59
CA VAL A 354 31.55 14.48 -0.21
C VAL A 354 30.79 15.79 -0.02
N ALA A 355 31.33 16.92 -0.51
CA ALA A 355 30.64 18.21 -0.44
C ALA A 355 29.31 18.21 -1.20
N LEU A 356 29.25 17.55 -2.36
CA LEU A 356 28.03 17.44 -3.16
C LEU A 356 26.97 16.58 -2.46
N LEU A 357 27.38 15.46 -1.86
CA LEU A 357 26.50 14.61 -1.04
C LEU A 357 25.99 15.37 0.18
N GLN A 358 26.86 16.06 0.92
CA GLN A 358 26.45 16.88 2.06
C GLN A 358 25.45 17.95 1.65
N ARG A 359 25.66 18.62 0.51
CA ARG A 359 24.75 19.66 0.01
C ARG A 359 23.39 19.10 -0.46
N PHE A 360 23.33 17.85 -0.91
CA PHE A 360 22.09 17.20 -1.36
C PHE A 360 21.28 16.59 -0.20
N PHE A 361 21.97 16.10 0.84
CA PHE A 361 21.36 15.34 1.92
C PHE A 361 21.27 16.08 3.25
N MET A 362 22.00 17.18 3.45
CA MET A 362 21.78 18.03 4.62
C MET A 362 20.62 19.01 4.37
N PRO A 363 19.67 19.13 5.30
CA PRO A 363 18.76 20.26 5.30
C PRO A 363 19.60 21.53 5.37
N ARG A 364 19.33 22.51 4.49
CA ARG A 364 19.81 23.88 4.75
C ARG A 364 19.22 24.26 6.11
N ARG A 365 20.07 24.36 7.13
CA ARG A 365 19.68 25.04 8.36
C ARG A 365 19.26 26.46 7.94
N PRO A 366 18.10 26.94 8.40
CA PRO A 366 17.66 28.31 8.11
C PRO A 366 18.72 29.32 8.54
#